data_AF-A0A9Q5QWG4-F1
#
_entry.id   AF-A0A9Q5QWG4-F1
#
_cell.length_a   1.000
_cell.length_b   1.000
_cell.length_c   1.000
_cell.angle_alpha   90.00
_cell.angle_beta   90.00
_cell.angle_gamma   90.00
#
_symmetry.space_group_name_H-M   'P 1'
#
loop_
_entity.id
_entity.type
_entity.pdbx_description
1 polymer ?
#
loop_
_entity_poly.entity_id
_entity_poly.type
_entity_poly.pdbx_seq_one_letter_code
_entity_poly.pdbx_strand_id
1 'polypeptide(L)'
;MTMGKRTQAKELEVRLLREGIIESRHVVQAAVSDHRGRVLSVAGNAETATFARSALKPFQALAVTSTGTIERYGLSDRDLAIITSSHQGSIEQVRQVFNIIWRVDLETTMLQCPIPPGKRSPLEYNCSGKHAGMLAVCQQRHWPLNNYLDKKHPVQQLILSKVAELLRMPAAEFIGVRDDCGAPTYLMQLGQMAFLYALLGSSNNLDMERIVRAMNHHPVMVAGEGEFDTEIMRLAPGELISKSGAEGVQCISRLGEGMGLTIKVTDGSKRAKYAAAIHLLQQMGWINPSVAQSLGDKFMNLSKYKRLEVIGELSFL
;
A
#
# COMPACT_ATOMS: atom_id res chain seq x y z
N MET A 1 20.18 5.63 32.69
CA MET A 1 20.48 6.29 31.41
C MET A 1 19.64 5.62 30.35
N THR A 2 18.58 6.26 29.88
CA THR A 2 17.77 5.78 28.75
C THR A 2 18.67 5.82 27.53
N MET A 3 19.16 4.67 27.07
CA MET A 3 19.83 4.61 25.76
C MET A 3 18.83 5.14 24.74
N GLY A 4 19.13 6.30 24.14
CA GLY A 4 18.28 6.88 23.10
C GLY A 4 18.09 5.83 22.02
N LYS A 5 16.85 5.50 21.68
CA LYS A 5 16.57 4.60 20.56
C LYS A 5 17.23 5.20 19.33
N ARG A 6 18.22 4.50 18.78
CA ARG A 6 18.78 4.89 17.49
C ARG A 6 17.66 4.69 16.47
N THR A 7 17.22 5.75 15.82
CA THR A 7 16.15 5.71 14.80
C THR A 7 16.67 6.15 13.43
N GLN A 8 17.98 6.41 13.34
CA GLN A 8 18.60 7.07 12.19
C GLN A 8 19.87 6.35 11.72
N ALA A 9 20.03 6.29 10.40
CA ALA A 9 21.23 5.88 9.69
C ALA A 9 21.40 6.70 8.41
N LYS A 10 22.44 6.40 7.62
CA LYS A 10 22.64 7.04 6.31
C LYS A 10 21.47 6.69 5.39
N GLU A 11 21.00 7.68 4.63
CA GLU A 11 19.97 7.48 3.60
C GLU A 11 20.52 6.69 2.42
N LEU A 12 19.62 6.05 1.66
CA LEU A 12 19.96 5.44 0.38
C LEU A 12 19.95 6.52 -0.71
N GLU A 13 20.79 6.32 -1.74
CA GLU A 13 20.76 7.13 -2.95
C GLU A 13 20.40 6.24 -4.14
N VAL A 14 19.42 6.65 -4.94
CA VAL A 14 19.16 6.04 -6.25
C VAL A 14 19.60 6.99 -7.35
N ARG A 15 20.51 6.52 -8.20
CA ARG A 15 21.03 7.26 -9.35
C ARG A 15 20.33 6.79 -10.61
N LEU A 16 19.82 7.73 -11.40
CA LEU A 16 19.54 7.49 -12.81
C LEU A 16 20.82 7.72 -13.59
N LEU A 17 21.27 6.69 -14.31
CA LEU A 17 22.43 6.76 -15.19
C LEU A 17 21.96 6.78 -16.65
N ARG A 18 22.57 7.64 -17.47
CA ARG A 18 22.50 7.62 -18.93
C ARG A 18 23.87 7.31 -19.49
N GLU A 19 23.98 6.15 -20.15
CA GLU A 19 25.26 5.65 -20.68
C GLU A 19 26.38 5.69 -19.62
N GLY A 20 26.03 5.39 -18.36
CA GLY A 20 26.95 5.37 -17.21
C GLY A 20 27.14 6.73 -16.51
N ILE A 21 26.61 7.83 -17.05
CA ILE A 21 26.74 9.17 -16.45
C ILE A 21 25.49 9.49 -15.61
N ILE A 22 25.69 10.05 -14.41
CA ILE A 22 24.59 10.42 -13.51
C ILE A 22 23.76 11.56 -14.11
N GLU A 23 22.48 11.27 -14.40
CA GLU A 23 21.48 12.23 -14.89
C GLU A 23 20.57 12.74 -13.76
N SER A 24 20.27 11.90 -12.76
CA SER A 24 19.46 12.31 -11.60
C SER A 24 19.86 11.54 -10.35
N ARG A 25 19.66 12.15 -9.18
CA ARG A 25 19.82 11.52 -7.86
C ARG A 25 18.51 11.62 -7.09
N HIS A 26 18.16 10.54 -6.41
CA HIS A 26 16.96 10.45 -5.58
C HIS A 26 17.37 9.99 -4.18
N VAL A 27 16.94 10.72 -3.16
CA VAL A 27 17.16 10.37 -1.76
C VAL A 27 16.06 9.46 -1.29
N VAL A 28 16.42 8.34 -0.66
CA VAL A 28 15.48 7.32 -0.20
C VAL A 28 15.71 7.00 1.26
N GLN A 29 14.61 6.98 2.01
CA GLN A 29 14.56 6.51 3.38
C GLN A 29 13.75 5.22 3.46
N ALA A 30 14.11 4.35 4.40
CA ALA A 30 13.42 3.10 4.64
C ALA A 30 13.46 2.72 6.12
N ALA A 31 12.42 2.01 6.56
CA ALA A 31 12.35 1.42 7.89
C ALA A 31 11.81 0.00 7.80
N VAL A 32 12.38 -0.89 8.59
CA VAL A 32 11.91 -2.27 8.76
C VAL A 32 11.47 -2.44 10.20
N SER A 33 10.28 -2.99 10.40
CA SER A 33 9.73 -3.27 11.72
C SER A 33 9.26 -4.71 11.84
N ASP A 34 9.20 -5.22 13.06
CA ASP A 34 8.54 -6.49 13.37
C ASP A 34 7.09 -6.31 13.84
N HIS A 35 6.37 -7.42 13.95
CA HIS A 35 4.98 -7.48 14.43
C HIS A 35 4.82 -7.09 15.92
N ARG A 36 5.90 -6.77 16.63
CA ARG A 36 5.86 -6.24 18.00
C ARG A 36 5.99 -4.71 18.03
N GLY A 37 6.24 -4.08 16.88
CA GLY A 37 6.41 -2.64 16.73
C GLY A 37 7.84 -2.17 16.98
N ARG A 38 8.83 -3.09 17.00
CA ARG A 38 10.24 -2.73 17.08
C ARG A 38 10.75 -2.39 15.68
N VAL A 39 11.41 -1.25 15.53
CA VAL A 39 12.17 -0.93 14.32
C VAL A 39 13.49 -1.69 14.38
N LEU A 40 13.73 -2.57 13.42
CA LEU A 40 14.87 -3.47 13.38
C LEU A 40 16.05 -2.88 12.61
N SER A 41 15.76 -2.18 11.52
CA SER A 41 16.77 -1.57 10.68
C SER A 41 16.21 -0.37 9.92
N VAL A 42 17.09 0.57 9.57
CA VAL A 42 16.72 1.80 8.86
C VAL A 42 17.77 2.18 7.82
N ALA A 43 17.33 2.93 6.82
CA ALA A 43 18.18 3.82 6.04
C ALA A 43 17.51 5.20 6.07
N GLY A 44 18.22 6.24 6.50
CA GLY A 44 17.57 7.50 6.89
C GLY A 44 16.90 7.41 8.26
N ASN A 45 15.72 8.01 8.44
CA ASN A 45 15.05 8.11 9.73
C ASN A 45 13.69 7.41 9.75
N ALA A 46 13.49 6.48 10.70
CA ALA A 46 12.20 5.79 10.88
C ALA A 46 11.04 6.73 11.28
N GLU A 47 11.35 7.88 11.88
CA GLU A 47 10.37 8.88 12.32
C GLU A 47 10.01 9.88 11.22
N THR A 48 10.61 9.77 10.03
CA THR A 48 10.23 10.60 8.89
C THR A 48 8.74 10.41 8.60
N ALA A 49 8.00 11.50 8.72
CA ALA A 49 6.55 11.52 8.52
C ALA A 49 6.22 11.79 7.04
N THR A 50 5.31 10.98 6.50
CA THR A 50 4.75 11.18 5.16
C THR A 50 3.30 10.70 5.11
N PHE A 51 2.54 11.16 4.12
CA PHE A 51 1.18 10.67 3.96
C PHE A 51 1.22 9.22 3.48
N ALA A 52 0.49 8.32 4.13
CA ALA A 52 0.45 6.90 3.74
C ALA A 52 -0.15 6.70 2.33
N ARG A 53 -1.03 7.62 1.90
CA ARG A 53 -1.73 7.58 0.61
C ARG A 53 -2.36 6.20 0.40
N SER A 54 -2.25 5.65 -0.81
CA SER A 54 -2.79 4.34 -1.16
C SER A 54 -2.13 3.15 -0.45
N ALA A 55 -1.01 3.31 0.25
CA ALA A 55 -0.41 2.22 1.03
C ALA A 55 -1.29 1.81 2.23
N LEU A 56 -2.27 2.63 2.61
CA LEU A 56 -3.18 2.31 3.72
C LEU A 56 -4.35 1.40 3.31
N LYS A 57 -4.60 1.19 2.01
CA LYS A 57 -5.79 0.49 1.51
C LYS A 57 -6.02 -0.93 2.07
N PRO A 58 -5.00 -1.77 2.29
CA PRO A 58 -5.20 -3.05 2.98
C PRO A 58 -5.85 -2.89 4.36
N PHE A 59 -5.44 -1.88 5.12
CA PHE A 59 -6.00 -1.61 6.45
C PHE A 59 -7.37 -0.93 6.39
N GLN A 60 -7.63 -0.14 5.33
CA GLN A 60 -8.99 0.39 5.07
C GLN A 60 -9.98 -0.74 4.76
N ALA A 61 -9.53 -1.81 4.10
CA ALA A 61 -10.34 -2.98 3.80
C ALA A 61 -10.76 -3.78 5.05
N LEU A 62 -10.13 -3.57 6.20
CA LEU A 62 -10.56 -4.17 7.47
C LEU A 62 -11.99 -3.77 7.84
N ALA A 63 -12.45 -2.58 7.43
CA ALA A 63 -13.84 -2.19 7.61
C ALA A 63 -14.82 -3.13 6.88
N VAL A 64 -14.40 -3.76 5.78
CA VAL A 64 -15.21 -4.69 4.99
C VAL A 64 -15.17 -6.09 5.58
N THR A 65 -13.98 -6.59 5.94
CA THR A 65 -13.82 -7.94 6.51
C THR A 65 -14.41 -8.03 7.93
N SER A 66 -14.18 -7.02 8.77
CA SER A 66 -14.52 -7.10 10.20
C SER A 66 -15.99 -6.77 10.52
N THR A 67 -16.82 -6.46 9.51
CA THR A 67 -18.21 -6.03 9.72
C THR A 67 -19.23 -7.02 9.20
N GLY A 68 -18.80 -8.13 8.59
CA GLY A 68 -19.67 -9.11 7.95
C GLY A 68 -20.17 -8.67 6.57
N THR A 69 -19.60 -7.62 5.98
CA THR A 69 -20.01 -7.11 4.65
C THR A 69 -19.78 -8.16 3.58
N ILE A 70 -18.68 -8.90 3.70
CA ILE A 70 -18.34 -9.93 2.72
C ILE A 70 -19.41 -11.01 2.70
N GLU A 71 -19.79 -11.54 3.86
CA GLU A 71 -20.79 -12.61 3.99
C GLU A 71 -22.16 -12.13 3.53
N ARG A 72 -22.58 -10.92 3.95
CA ARG A 72 -23.91 -10.38 3.63
C ARG A 72 -24.15 -10.24 2.13
N TYR A 73 -23.14 -9.81 1.37
CA TYR A 73 -23.26 -9.59 -0.08
C TYR A 73 -22.54 -10.67 -0.92
N GLY A 74 -22.08 -11.74 -0.27
CA GLY A 74 -21.35 -12.85 -0.90
C GLY A 74 -20.09 -12.40 -1.64
N LEU A 75 -19.41 -11.35 -1.18
CA LEU A 75 -18.23 -10.80 -1.87
C LEU A 75 -17.09 -11.84 -1.91
N SER A 76 -16.42 -11.92 -3.04
CA SER A 76 -15.33 -12.86 -3.28
C SER A 76 -13.97 -12.29 -2.85
N ASP A 77 -12.94 -13.14 -2.82
CA ASP A 77 -11.56 -12.68 -2.66
C ASP A 77 -11.14 -11.71 -3.78
N ARG A 78 -11.71 -11.87 -4.98
CA ARG A 78 -11.48 -10.96 -6.10
C ARG A 78 -12.11 -9.57 -5.85
N ASP A 79 -13.26 -9.51 -5.20
CA ASP A 79 -13.88 -8.26 -4.74
C ASP A 79 -13.02 -7.60 -3.66
N LEU A 80 -12.51 -8.38 -2.71
CA LEU A 80 -11.63 -7.86 -1.66
C LEU A 80 -10.30 -7.34 -2.24
N ALA A 81 -9.73 -8.02 -3.24
CA ALA A 81 -8.52 -7.56 -3.92
C ALA A 81 -8.73 -6.20 -4.61
N ILE A 82 -9.84 -6.01 -5.34
CA ILE A 82 -10.12 -4.72 -5.96
C ILE A 82 -10.40 -3.62 -4.92
N ILE A 83 -10.97 -3.94 -3.75
CA ILE A 83 -11.15 -2.99 -2.64
C ILE A 83 -9.80 -2.43 -2.14
N THR A 84 -8.75 -3.26 -2.13
CA THR A 84 -7.40 -2.83 -1.73
C THR A 84 -6.62 -2.10 -2.83
N SER A 85 -7.18 -1.99 -4.03
CA SER A 85 -6.42 -1.69 -5.24
C SER A 85 -6.01 -0.23 -5.42
N SER A 86 -4.92 -0.01 -6.16
CA SER A 86 -4.61 1.23 -6.90
C SER A 86 -4.63 0.94 -8.40
N HIS A 87 -5.77 0.46 -8.89
CA HIS A 87 -5.90 -0.15 -10.20
C HIS A 87 -5.75 0.83 -11.38
N GLN A 88 -5.48 0.32 -12.59
CA GLN A 88 -5.25 1.11 -13.81
C GLN A 88 -6.54 1.52 -14.55
N GLY A 89 -7.71 1.14 -14.02
CA GLY A 89 -8.99 1.33 -14.70
C GLY A 89 -9.14 0.44 -15.95
N SER A 90 -8.56 -0.76 -15.94
CA SER A 90 -8.79 -1.74 -17.02
C SER A 90 -10.26 -2.18 -17.04
N ILE A 91 -10.74 -2.68 -18.19
CA ILE A 91 -12.12 -3.18 -18.33
C ILE A 91 -12.45 -4.22 -17.26
N GLU A 92 -11.51 -5.12 -16.98
CA GLU A 92 -11.69 -6.18 -15.99
C GLU A 92 -11.82 -5.63 -14.56
N GLN A 93 -10.96 -4.67 -14.20
CA GLN A 93 -11.00 -4.03 -12.88
C GLN A 93 -12.27 -3.20 -12.71
N VAL A 94 -12.65 -2.42 -13.73
CA VAL A 94 -13.89 -1.62 -13.76
C VAL A 94 -15.11 -2.51 -13.58
N ARG A 95 -15.18 -3.65 -14.28
CA ARG A 95 -16.26 -4.64 -14.11
C ARG A 95 -16.31 -5.19 -12.69
N GLN A 96 -15.17 -5.42 -12.06
CA GLN A 96 -15.15 -5.91 -10.67
C GLN A 96 -15.70 -4.86 -9.69
N VAL A 97 -15.33 -3.58 -9.85
CA VAL A 97 -15.87 -2.50 -9.01
C VAL A 97 -17.37 -2.36 -9.22
N PHE A 98 -17.83 -2.42 -10.47
CA PHE A 98 -19.25 -2.42 -10.80
C PHE A 98 -19.99 -3.59 -10.14
N ASN A 99 -19.42 -4.80 -10.18
CA ASN A 99 -20.00 -5.98 -9.52
C ASN A 99 -20.24 -5.76 -8.02
N ILE A 100 -19.31 -5.11 -7.31
CA ILE A 100 -19.49 -4.79 -5.89
C ILE A 100 -20.67 -3.85 -5.70
N ILE A 101 -20.70 -2.73 -6.45
CA ILE A 101 -21.77 -1.72 -6.38
C ILE A 101 -23.14 -2.32 -6.69
N TRP A 102 -23.22 -3.15 -7.72
CA TRP A 102 -24.45 -3.83 -8.11
C TRP A 102 -24.95 -4.80 -7.03
N ARG A 103 -24.05 -5.58 -6.40
CA ARG A 103 -24.41 -6.54 -5.34
C ARG A 103 -24.92 -5.88 -4.06
N VAL A 104 -24.56 -4.64 -3.82
CA VAL A 104 -25.04 -3.86 -2.67
C VAL A 104 -26.28 -3.03 -3.00
N ASP A 105 -26.87 -3.25 -4.18
CA ASP A 105 -28.09 -2.56 -4.66
C ASP A 105 -27.91 -1.04 -4.70
N LEU A 106 -26.77 -0.58 -5.23
CA LEU A 106 -26.45 0.84 -5.40
C LEU A 106 -26.17 1.18 -6.86
N GLU A 107 -26.33 2.45 -7.19
CA GLU A 107 -25.92 3.01 -8.47
C GLU A 107 -24.47 3.46 -8.46
N THR A 108 -23.82 3.44 -9.63
CA THR A 108 -22.43 3.90 -9.79
C THR A 108 -22.26 5.40 -9.54
N THR A 109 -23.35 6.17 -9.59
CA THR A 109 -23.40 7.60 -9.25
C THR A 109 -23.11 7.87 -7.78
N MET A 110 -23.21 6.85 -6.91
CA MET A 110 -22.82 6.95 -5.48
C MET A 110 -21.30 6.96 -5.27
N LEU A 111 -20.51 6.58 -6.28
CA LEU A 111 -19.05 6.71 -6.20
C LEU A 111 -18.67 8.19 -6.25
N GLN A 112 -18.01 8.65 -5.18
CA GLN A 112 -17.58 10.04 -5.00
C GLN A 112 -16.10 10.24 -5.33
N CYS A 113 -15.40 9.21 -5.82
CA CYS A 113 -14.09 9.41 -6.44
C CYS A 113 -14.27 10.17 -7.77
N PRO A 114 -13.32 11.03 -8.14
CA PRO A 114 -13.44 11.82 -9.35
C PRO A 114 -13.33 10.94 -10.61
N ILE A 115 -13.77 11.45 -11.75
CA ILE A 115 -13.53 10.81 -13.05
C ILE A 115 -12.09 11.16 -13.47
N PRO A 116 -11.21 10.18 -13.74
CA PRO A 116 -9.85 10.49 -14.19
C PRO A 116 -9.84 11.25 -15.53
N PRO A 117 -8.80 12.05 -15.80
CA PRO A 117 -8.64 12.69 -17.11
C PRO A 117 -8.70 11.69 -18.26
N GLY A 118 -9.51 12.00 -19.29
CA GLY A 118 -9.69 11.13 -20.47
C GLY A 118 -10.57 9.89 -20.24
N LYS A 119 -11.21 9.77 -19.06
CA LYS A 119 -12.11 8.68 -18.71
C LYS A 119 -13.57 9.13 -18.65
N ARG A 120 -14.50 8.19 -18.54
CA ARG A 120 -15.96 8.44 -18.62
C ARG A 120 -16.69 8.18 -17.31
N SER A 121 -16.09 7.44 -16.38
CA SER A 121 -16.77 7.00 -15.17
C SER A 121 -15.86 7.06 -13.93
N PRO A 122 -16.42 7.30 -12.73
CA PRO A 122 -15.72 7.12 -11.46
C PRO A 122 -15.18 5.70 -11.28
N LEU A 123 -15.79 4.69 -11.91
CA LEU A 123 -15.32 3.30 -11.88
C LEU A 123 -13.90 3.12 -12.46
N GLU A 124 -13.47 4.04 -13.32
CA GLU A 124 -12.13 4.02 -13.91
C GLU A 124 -11.09 4.68 -13.02
N TYR A 125 -11.51 5.29 -11.90
CA TYR A 125 -10.59 5.89 -10.95
C TYR A 125 -9.88 4.83 -10.13
N ASN A 126 -8.56 4.96 -9.97
CA ASN A 126 -7.70 3.96 -9.31
C ASN A 126 -8.06 3.64 -7.84
N CYS A 127 -8.93 4.44 -7.21
CA CYS A 127 -9.45 4.21 -5.87
C CYS A 127 -10.90 3.72 -5.85
N SER A 128 -11.55 3.55 -7.00
CA SER A 128 -12.98 3.24 -7.05
C SER A 128 -13.33 1.95 -6.30
N GLY A 129 -12.43 0.95 -6.28
CA GLY A 129 -12.58 -0.25 -5.45
C GLY A 129 -12.68 0.04 -3.94
N LYS A 130 -11.81 0.89 -3.36
CA LYS A 130 -11.93 1.26 -1.93
C LYS A 130 -13.24 2.02 -1.65
N HIS A 131 -13.70 2.81 -2.61
CA HIS A 131 -14.98 3.52 -2.49
C HIS A 131 -16.16 2.55 -2.50
N ALA A 132 -16.15 1.57 -3.40
CA ALA A 132 -17.15 0.50 -3.42
C ALA A 132 -17.17 -0.30 -2.11
N GLY A 133 -16.00 -0.60 -1.54
CA GLY A 133 -15.88 -1.23 -0.21
C GLY A 133 -16.50 -0.38 0.91
N MET A 134 -16.22 0.93 0.94
CA MET A 134 -16.82 1.84 1.93
C MET A 134 -18.35 1.92 1.78
N LEU A 135 -18.85 2.04 0.54
CA LEU A 135 -20.28 2.05 0.26
C LEU A 135 -20.97 0.75 0.65
N ALA A 136 -20.33 -0.40 0.42
CA ALA A 136 -20.84 -1.70 0.84
C ALA A 136 -21.05 -1.79 2.36
N VAL A 137 -20.07 -1.29 3.13
CA VAL A 137 -20.16 -1.20 4.60
C VAL A 137 -21.27 -0.24 5.00
N CYS A 138 -21.34 0.95 4.40
CA CYS A 138 -22.39 1.93 4.70
C CYS A 138 -23.79 1.34 4.44
N GLN A 139 -23.97 0.67 3.30
CA GLN A 139 -25.23 0.06 2.92
C GLN A 139 -25.64 -1.04 3.90
N GLN A 140 -24.73 -1.95 4.28
CA GLN A 140 -25.02 -2.98 5.28
C GLN A 140 -25.41 -2.38 6.64
N ARG A 141 -24.72 -1.31 7.05
CA ARG A 141 -24.88 -0.68 8.37
C ARG A 141 -25.98 0.38 8.41
N HIS A 142 -26.67 0.60 7.29
CA HIS A 142 -27.66 1.67 7.12
C HIS A 142 -27.09 3.05 7.48
N TRP A 143 -25.83 3.30 7.12
CA TRP A 143 -25.18 4.60 7.27
C TRP A 143 -25.40 5.48 6.03
N PRO A 144 -25.30 6.81 6.18
CA PRO A 144 -25.41 7.74 5.06
C PRO A 144 -24.47 7.38 3.89
N LEU A 145 -25.01 7.40 2.67
CA LEU A 145 -24.27 7.06 1.44
C LEU A 145 -23.70 8.29 0.72
N ASN A 146 -24.22 9.49 1.01
CA ASN A 146 -23.90 10.71 0.26
C ASN A 146 -22.76 11.53 0.89
N ASN A 147 -22.23 11.13 2.03
CA ASN A 147 -21.15 11.85 2.71
C ASN A 147 -20.12 10.91 3.36
N TYR A 148 -19.96 9.69 2.84
CA TYR A 148 -19.05 8.69 3.41
C TYR A 148 -17.57 9.12 3.40
N LEU A 149 -17.21 10.17 2.66
CA LEU A 149 -15.86 10.75 2.65
C LEU A 149 -15.59 11.72 3.80
N ASP A 150 -16.62 12.14 4.54
CA ASP A 150 -16.45 13.07 5.65
C ASP A 150 -15.69 12.41 6.79
N LYS A 151 -14.70 13.11 7.36
CA LYS A 151 -13.85 12.57 8.44
C LYS A 151 -14.67 12.05 9.63
N LYS A 152 -15.81 12.69 9.92
CA LYS A 152 -16.71 12.31 11.02
C LYS A 152 -17.71 11.22 10.64
N HIS A 153 -17.75 10.80 9.38
CA HIS A 153 -18.67 9.75 8.93
C HIS A 153 -18.33 8.42 9.64
N PRO A 154 -19.33 7.62 10.05
CA PRO A 154 -19.11 6.35 10.75
C PRO A 154 -18.11 5.41 10.07
N VAL A 155 -18.13 5.30 8.73
CA VAL A 155 -17.16 4.45 8.01
C VAL A 155 -15.72 4.96 8.13
N GLN A 156 -15.50 6.28 8.14
CA GLN A 156 -14.16 6.86 8.30
C GLN A 156 -13.67 6.70 9.74
N GLN A 157 -14.56 6.84 10.71
CA GLN A 157 -14.27 6.58 12.12
C GLN A 157 -13.95 5.10 12.36
N LEU A 158 -14.68 4.18 11.73
CA LEU A 158 -14.38 2.76 11.76
C LEU A 158 -12.99 2.46 11.20
N ILE A 159 -12.69 2.95 9.99
CA ILE A 159 -11.36 2.77 9.37
C ILE A 159 -10.25 3.30 10.28
N LEU A 160 -10.41 4.52 10.79
CA LEU A 160 -9.42 5.13 11.69
C LEU A 160 -9.25 4.32 12.97
N SER A 161 -10.34 3.84 13.57
CA SER A 161 -10.29 3.03 14.78
C SER A 161 -9.51 1.73 14.58
N LYS A 162 -9.65 1.08 13.42
CA LYS A 162 -8.90 -0.13 13.08
C LYS A 162 -7.40 0.14 12.93
N VAL A 163 -7.04 1.22 12.24
CA VAL A 163 -5.63 1.61 12.10
C VAL A 163 -5.03 2.00 13.45
N ALA A 164 -5.77 2.74 14.27
CA ALA A 164 -5.38 3.16 15.62
C ALA A 164 -5.16 1.95 16.56
N GLU A 165 -6.06 0.98 16.52
CA GLU A 165 -5.96 -0.28 17.28
C GLU A 165 -4.68 -1.05 16.91
N LEU A 166 -4.40 -1.22 15.61
CA LEU A 166 -3.19 -1.91 15.14
C LEU A 166 -1.91 -1.19 15.57
N LEU A 167 -1.90 0.15 15.48
CA LEU A 167 -0.76 0.96 15.90
C LEU A 167 -0.67 1.15 17.42
N ARG A 168 -1.67 0.70 18.18
CA ARG A 168 -1.76 0.86 19.64
C ARG A 168 -1.63 2.32 20.05
N MET A 169 -2.24 3.21 19.26
CA MET A 169 -2.20 4.65 19.49
C MET A 169 -3.60 5.25 19.44
N PRO A 170 -3.91 6.28 20.23
CA PRO A 170 -5.21 6.94 20.20
C PRO A 170 -5.54 7.51 18.80
N ALA A 171 -6.78 7.30 18.35
CA ALA A 171 -7.26 7.82 17.07
C ALA A 171 -7.12 9.36 16.95
N ALA A 172 -7.17 10.08 18.08
CA ALA A 172 -7.03 11.53 18.14
C ALA A 172 -5.63 12.04 17.76
N GLU A 173 -4.60 11.19 17.80
CA GLU A 173 -3.23 11.56 17.43
C GLU A 173 -2.98 11.56 15.92
N PHE A 174 -3.90 10.98 15.13
CA PHE A 174 -3.76 10.92 13.68
C PHE A 174 -4.04 12.27 13.03
N ILE A 175 -3.06 12.80 12.31
CA ILE A 175 -3.23 13.97 11.46
C ILE A 175 -3.78 13.52 10.10
N GLY A 176 -5.10 13.60 9.94
CA GLY A 176 -5.80 13.26 8.69
C GLY A 176 -6.02 14.46 7.77
N VAL A 177 -5.76 14.31 6.48
CA VAL A 177 -6.06 15.27 5.41
C VAL A 177 -6.87 14.60 4.29
N ARG A 178 -7.30 15.35 3.28
CA ARG A 178 -8.02 14.81 2.12
C ARG A 178 -7.03 14.35 1.05
N ASP A 179 -7.22 13.16 0.51
CA ASP A 179 -6.48 12.61 -0.64
C ASP A 179 -7.17 13.00 -1.97
N ASP A 180 -6.52 12.75 -3.10
CA ASP A 180 -7.00 13.15 -4.45
C ASP A 180 -8.34 12.47 -4.82
N CYS A 181 -8.63 11.32 -4.22
CA CYS A 181 -9.90 10.61 -4.37
C CYS A 181 -11.04 11.19 -3.53
N GLY A 182 -10.74 12.16 -2.65
CA GLY A 182 -11.67 12.77 -1.70
C GLY A 182 -11.71 12.09 -0.33
N ALA A 183 -11.25 10.85 -0.17
CA ALA A 183 -11.22 10.15 1.13
C ALA A 183 -10.06 10.65 2.04
N PRO A 184 -10.15 10.44 3.37
CA PRO A 184 -9.05 10.73 4.28
C PRO A 184 -7.76 9.93 4.01
N THR A 185 -6.62 10.58 4.18
CA THR A 185 -5.28 9.97 4.31
C THR A 185 -4.59 10.54 5.53
N TYR A 186 -3.69 9.77 6.15
CA TYR A 186 -3.05 10.16 7.41
C TYR A 186 -1.55 10.37 7.23
N LEU A 187 -1.01 11.35 7.95
CA LEU A 187 0.42 11.53 8.13
C LEU A 187 0.94 10.45 9.09
N MET A 188 1.90 9.66 8.65
CA MET A 188 2.41 8.51 9.39
C MET A 188 3.94 8.46 9.27
N GLN A 189 4.59 8.00 10.33
CA GLN A 189 6.02 7.73 10.33
C GLN A 189 6.33 6.46 9.54
N LEU A 190 7.53 6.37 8.94
CA LEU A 190 7.95 5.15 8.22
C LEU A 190 7.92 3.92 9.11
N GLY A 191 8.36 4.04 10.37
CA GLY A 191 8.31 2.94 11.35
C GLY A 191 6.89 2.47 11.67
N GLN A 192 5.91 3.37 11.71
CA GLN A 192 4.50 3.04 11.91
C GLN A 192 3.92 2.28 10.71
N MET A 193 4.20 2.74 9.49
CA MET A 193 3.78 2.02 8.28
C MET A 193 4.48 0.65 8.17
N ALA A 194 5.76 0.57 8.50
CA ALA A 194 6.49 -0.70 8.53
C ALA A 194 5.89 -1.65 9.57
N PHE A 195 5.47 -1.15 10.74
CA PHE A 195 4.79 -1.94 11.75
C PHE A 195 3.43 -2.45 11.27
N LEU A 196 2.63 -1.62 10.61
CA LEU A 196 1.36 -2.07 10.01
C LEU A 196 1.57 -3.22 9.01
N TYR A 197 2.59 -3.13 8.15
CA TYR A 197 2.89 -4.21 7.21
C TYR A 197 3.49 -5.45 7.89
N ALA A 198 4.18 -5.28 9.02
CA ALA A 198 4.63 -6.40 9.83
C ALA A 198 3.45 -7.16 10.45
N LEU A 199 2.44 -6.45 10.94
CA LEU A 199 1.19 -7.04 11.43
C LEU A 199 0.43 -7.76 10.32
N LEU A 200 0.35 -7.16 9.13
CA LEU A 200 -0.30 -7.74 7.95
C LEU A 200 0.28 -9.12 7.59
N GLY A 201 1.59 -9.31 7.74
CA GLY A 201 2.30 -10.57 7.44
C GLY A 201 2.45 -11.54 8.60
N SER A 202 1.91 -11.22 9.78
CA SER A 202 2.13 -12.01 11.01
C SER A 202 1.16 -13.19 11.21
N SER A 203 0.11 -13.32 10.38
CA SER A 203 -0.88 -14.40 10.44
C SER A 203 -1.51 -14.62 11.83
N ASN A 204 -1.77 -13.53 12.56
CA ASN A 204 -2.41 -13.55 13.89
C ASN A 204 -3.81 -12.93 13.86
N ASN A 205 -4.37 -12.68 12.68
CA ASN A 205 -5.63 -11.96 12.53
C ASN A 205 -6.32 -12.42 11.23
N LEU A 206 -7.48 -13.08 11.40
CA LEU A 206 -8.23 -13.69 10.31
C LEU A 206 -8.70 -12.68 9.26
N ASP A 207 -9.03 -11.45 9.67
CA ASP A 207 -9.44 -10.38 8.75
C ASP A 207 -8.26 -9.97 7.83
N MET A 208 -7.08 -9.76 8.42
CA MET A 208 -5.86 -9.45 7.67
C MET A 208 -5.41 -10.62 6.79
N GLU A 209 -5.49 -11.85 7.26
CA GLU A 209 -5.17 -13.05 6.47
C GLU A 209 -6.05 -13.15 5.23
N ARG A 210 -7.35 -12.86 5.35
CA ARG A 210 -8.25 -12.83 4.20
C ARG A 210 -7.87 -11.77 3.18
N ILE A 211 -7.47 -10.58 3.65
CA ILE A 211 -6.97 -9.49 2.78
C ILE A 211 -5.69 -9.91 2.07
N VAL A 212 -4.73 -10.48 2.80
CA VAL A 212 -3.46 -10.99 2.24
C VAL A 212 -3.73 -12.06 1.18
N ARG A 213 -4.60 -13.03 1.46
CA ARG A 213 -4.98 -14.08 0.51
C ARG A 213 -5.59 -13.49 -0.76
N ALA A 214 -6.54 -12.58 -0.62
CA ALA A 214 -7.16 -11.90 -1.75
C ALA A 214 -6.14 -11.16 -2.63
N MET A 215 -5.22 -10.41 -2.03
CA MET A 215 -4.18 -9.68 -2.75
C MET A 215 -3.20 -10.61 -3.47
N ASN A 216 -2.73 -11.69 -2.82
CA ASN A 216 -1.81 -12.66 -3.42
C ASN A 216 -2.45 -13.49 -4.55
N HIS A 217 -3.72 -13.86 -4.42
CA HIS A 217 -4.44 -14.62 -5.45
C HIS A 217 -4.86 -13.75 -6.64
N HIS A 218 -5.08 -12.45 -6.42
CA HIS A 218 -5.53 -11.53 -7.47
C HIS A 218 -4.66 -10.27 -7.56
N PRO A 219 -3.33 -10.38 -7.75
CA PRO A 219 -2.41 -9.25 -7.74
C PRO A 219 -2.71 -8.24 -8.86
N VAL A 220 -3.20 -8.73 -10.01
CA VAL A 220 -3.67 -7.90 -11.14
C VAL A 220 -4.86 -7.02 -10.75
N MET A 221 -5.74 -7.47 -9.87
CA MET A 221 -6.82 -6.61 -9.37
C MET A 221 -6.27 -5.50 -8.47
N VAL A 222 -5.17 -5.74 -7.74
CA VAL A 222 -4.57 -4.79 -6.80
C VAL A 222 -3.88 -3.63 -7.53
N ALA A 223 -3.05 -3.88 -8.53
CA ALA A 223 -2.30 -2.82 -9.21
C ALA A 223 -2.53 -2.79 -10.72
N GLY A 224 -2.67 -3.94 -11.37
CA GLY A 224 -2.81 -4.07 -12.83
C GLY A 224 -1.62 -4.77 -13.45
N GLU A 225 -1.75 -5.14 -14.71
CA GLU A 225 -0.68 -5.85 -15.43
C GLU A 225 0.58 -4.99 -15.55
N GLY A 226 1.73 -5.61 -15.30
CA GLY A 226 3.04 -4.95 -15.43
C GLY A 226 3.43 -4.00 -14.29
N GLU A 227 2.53 -3.71 -13.34
CA GLU A 227 2.84 -2.86 -12.19
C GLU A 227 3.71 -3.58 -11.16
N PHE A 228 4.57 -2.83 -10.47
CA PHE A 228 5.52 -3.37 -9.50
C PHE A 228 4.88 -4.28 -8.46
N ASP A 229 3.78 -3.84 -7.85
CA ASP A 229 3.04 -4.61 -6.83
C ASP A 229 2.51 -5.95 -7.40
N THR A 230 2.08 -5.97 -8.66
CA THR A 230 1.61 -7.19 -9.31
C THR A 230 2.74 -8.16 -9.57
N GLU A 231 3.86 -7.66 -10.10
CA GLU A 231 4.99 -8.49 -10.50
C GLU A 231 5.71 -9.10 -9.31
N ILE A 232 5.91 -8.34 -8.24
CA ILE A 232 6.55 -8.86 -7.03
C ILE A 232 5.70 -9.94 -6.36
N MET A 233 4.38 -9.77 -6.28
CA MET A 233 3.48 -10.79 -5.71
C MET A 233 3.39 -12.05 -6.59
N ARG A 234 3.57 -11.92 -7.91
CA ARG A 234 3.65 -13.08 -8.83
C ARG A 234 4.96 -13.85 -8.71
N LEU A 235 6.07 -13.13 -8.53
CA LEU A 235 7.40 -13.72 -8.46
C LEU A 235 7.78 -14.25 -7.07
N ALA A 236 7.07 -13.80 -6.03
CA ALA A 236 7.20 -14.27 -4.65
C ALA A 236 5.82 -14.69 -4.08
N PRO A 237 5.13 -15.67 -4.70
CA PRO A 237 3.75 -16.00 -4.37
C PRO A 237 3.65 -16.56 -2.95
N GLY A 238 2.78 -15.96 -2.13
CA GLY A 238 2.60 -16.38 -0.73
C GLY A 238 3.75 -16.02 0.21
N GLU A 239 4.79 -15.34 -0.30
CA GLU A 239 5.94 -14.89 0.48
C GLU A 239 5.90 -13.39 0.78
N LEU A 240 5.40 -12.59 -0.17
CA LEU A 240 5.36 -11.13 -0.06
C LEU A 240 3.97 -10.57 -0.35
N ILE A 241 3.62 -9.48 0.34
CA ILE A 241 2.57 -8.55 -0.08
C ILE A 241 3.19 -7.19 -0.32
N SER A 242 2.83 -6.56 -1.43
CA SER A 242 3.33 -5.24 -1.81
C SER A 242 2.18 -4.29 -2.08
N LYS A 243 2.30 -3.06 -1.60
CA LYS A 243 1.35 -2.00 -1.89
C LYS A 243 2.03 -0.64 -2.02
N SER A 244 1.83 -0.08 -3.20
CA SER A 244 2.28 1.25 -3.58
C SER A 244 1.39 2.34 -2.99
N GLY A 245 2.03 3.37 -2.45
CA GLY A 245 1.50 4.71 -2.21
C GLY A 245 2.02 5.71 -3.25
N ALA A 246 1.24 6.78 -3.48
CA ALA A 246 1.69 7.92 -4.28
C ALA A 246 2.85 8.64 -3.58
N GLU A 247 3.50 9.58 -4.27
CA GLU A 247 4.59 10.38 -3.70
C GLU A 247 5.71 9.52 -3.07
N GLY A 248 6.17 8.50 -3.80
CA GLY A 248 7.38 7.77 -3.43
C GLY A 248 7.24 6.77 -2.28
N VAL A 249 6.02 6.45 -1.82
CA VAL A 249 5.78 5.50 -0.72
C VAL A 249 5.60 4.06 -1.22
N GLN A 250 6.34 3.10 -0.67
CA GLN A 250 6.17 1.67 -0.95
C GLN A 250 6.20 0.91 0.37
N CYS A 251 5.21 0.05 0.57
CA CYS A 251 5.18 -0.82 1.75
C CYS A 251 5.13 -2.28 1.31
N ILE A 252 5.90 -3.12 2.00
CA ILE A 252 6.05 -4.55 1.69
C ILE A 252 6.01 -5.34 2.98
N SER A 253 5.28 -6.45 2.99
CA SER A 253 5.18 -7.37 4.11
C SER A 253 5.86 -8.68 3.75
N ARG A 254 6.66 -9.23 4.69
CA ARG A 254 7.18 -10.60 4.63
C ARG A 254 6.22 -11.52 5.37
N LEU A 255 5.53 -12.36 4.61
CA LEU A 255 4.51 -13.25 5.13
C LEU A 255 5.14 -14.38 5.94
N GLY A 256 4.50 -14.77 7.05
CA GLY A 256 4.96 -15.83 7.94
C GLY A 256 6.06 -15.40 8.93
N GLU A 257 6.83 -14.36 8.60
CA GLU A 257 7.91 -13.84 9.48
C GLU A 257 7.47 -12.61 10.28
N GLY A 258 6.33 -12.01 9.94
CA GLY A 258 5.79 -10.83 10.65
C GLY A 258 6.76 -9.66 10.62
N MET A 259 7.37 -9.41 9.45
CA MET A 259 8.22 -8.24 9.19
C MET A 259 7.60 -7.36 8.12
N GLY A 260 7.78 -6.05 8.26
CA GLY A 260 7.28 -5.06 7.30
C GLY A 260 8.34 -4.05 6.95
N LEU A 261 8.42 -3.70 5.69
CA LEU A 261 9.29 -2.68 5.11
C LEU A 261 8.43 -1.51 4.65
N THR A 262 8.87 -0.29 4.93
CA THR A 262 8.36 0.92 4.29
C THR A 262 9.51 1.71 3.69
N ILE A 263 9.31 2.21 2.48
CA ILE A 263 10.23 3.03 1.70
C ILE A 263 9.56 4.36 1.38
N LYS A 264 10.31 5.45 1.49
CA LYS A 264 9.93 6.79 1.04
C LYS A 264 11.05 7.39 0.22
N VAL A 265 10.77 7.66 -1.05
CA VAL A 265 11.61 8.52 -1.88
C VAL A 265 11.21 9.98 -1.65
N THR A 266 12.16 10.82 -1.26
CA THR A 266 11.90 12.19 -0.80
C THR A 266 11.18 13.02 -1.86
N ASP A 267 11.59 12.92 -3.13
CA ASP A 267 11.01 13.66 -4.26
C ASP A 267 9.77 13.01 -4.89
N GLY A 268 9.29 11.89 -4.33
CA GLY A 268 8.10 11.20 -4.80
C GLY A 268 8.30 10.28 -6.01
N SER A 269 9.53 10.11 -6.50
CA SER A 269 9.85 9.36 -7.72
C SER A 269 9.48 7.87 -7.64
N LYS A 270 8.59 7.42 -8.55
CA LYS A 270 8.18 6.01 -8.68
C LYS A 270 9.34 5.10 -9.11
N ARG A 271 10.15 5.53 -10.08
CA ARG A 271 11.27 4.72 -10.60
C ARG A 271 12.31 4.44 -9.51
N ALA A 272 12.63 5.46 -8.71
CA ALA A 272 13.59 5.33 -7.61
C ALA A 272 13.08 4.40 -6.52
N LYS A 273 11.77 4.48 -6.25
CA LYS A 273 11.09 3.65 -5.26
C LYS A 273 11.18 2.17 -5.58
N TYR A 274 10.95 1.80 -6.85
CA TYR A 274 11.01 0.40 -7.28
C TYR A 274 12.44 -0.14 -7.23
N ALA A 275 13.43 0.64 -7.67
CA ALA A 275 14.84 0.26 -7.56
C ALA A 275 15.25 0.05 -6.09
N ALA A 276 14.89 0.97 -5.20
CA ALA A 276 15.17 0.83 -3.77
C ALA A 276 14.48 -0.40 -3.17
N ALA A 277 13.24 -0.70 -3.56
CA ALA A 277 12.54 -1.90 -3.09
C ALA A 277 13.28 -3.18 -3.50
N ILE A 278 13.67 -3.32 -4.78
CA ILE A 278 14.40 -4.50 -5.25
C ILE A 278 15.72 -4.66 -4.50
N HIS A 279 16.49 -3.58 -4.38
CA HIS A 279 17.78 -3.57 -3.67
C HIS A 279 17.63 -4.01 -2.20
N LEU A 280 16.67 -3.46 -1.48
CA LEU A 280 16.45 -3.77 -0.07
C LEU A 280 15.92 -5.18 0.15
N LEU A 281 15.02 -5.66 -0.72
CA LEU A 281 14.51 -7.03 -0.63
C LEU A 281 15.62 -8.05 -0.90
N GLN A 282 16.52 -7.77 -1.84
CA GLN A 282 17.69 -8.60 -2.10
C GLN A 282 18.66 -8.56 -0.91
N GLN A 283 18.94 -7.37 -0.35
CA GLN A 283 19.79 -7.20 0.82
C GLN A 283 19.29 -8.02 2.01
N MET A 284 17.98 -8.01 2.27
CA MET A 284 17.36 -8.74 3.37
C MET A 284 17.13 -10.24 3.07
N GLY A 285 17.41 -10.70 1.85
CA GLY A 285 17.13 -12.08 1.43
C GLY A 285 15.64 -12.41 1.29
N TRP A 286 14.76 -11.41 1.17
CA TRP A 286 13.31 -11.61 1.00
C TRP A 286 12.93 -12.04 -0.41
N ILE A 287 13.83 -11.83 -1.38
CA ILE A 287 13.73 -12.35 -2.74
C ILE A 287 15.05 -13.01 -3.13
N ASN A 288 14.96 -14.09 -3.91
CA ASN A 288 16.14 -14.77 -4.43
C ASN A 288 16.76 -13.98 -5.62
N PRO A 289 18.01 -14.28 -6.00
CA PRO A 289 18.69 -13.58 -7.09
C PRO A 289 17.97 -13.60 -8.44
N SER A 290 17.25 -14.69 -8.77
CA SER A 290 16.49 -14.80 -10.02
C SER A 290 15.28 -13.86 -10.06
N VAL A 291 14.59 -13.72 -8.93
CA VAL A 291 13.48 -12.76 -8.77
C VAL A 291 14.02 -11.33 -8.82
N ALA A 292 15.12 -11.05 -8.11
CA ALA A 292 15.77 -9.74 -8.15
C ALA A 292 16.19 -9.35 -9.57
N GLN A 293 16.77 -10.28 -10.34
CA GLN A 293 17.13 -10.06 -11.74
C GLN A 293 15.89 -9.77 -12.61
N SER A 294 14.84 -10.58 -12.51
CA SER A 294 13.60 -10.41 -13.29
C SER A 294 12.95 -9.05 -13.02
N LEU A 295 12.91 -8.63 -11.75
CA LEU A 295 12.41 -7.31 -11.37
C LEU A 295 13.35 -6.18 -11.84
N GLY A 296 14.67 -6.39 -11.74
CA GLY A 296 15.68 -5.43 -12.20
C GLY A 296 15.58 -5.14 -13.69
N ASP A 297 15.42 -6.18 -14.51
CA ASP A 297 15.25 -6.04 -15.96
C ASP A 297 14.01 -5.22 -16.34
N LYS A 298 12.94 -5.35 -15.55
CA LYS A 298 11.68 -4.64 -15.81
C LYS A 298 11.66 -3.22 -15.25
N PHE A 299 12.20 -2.99 -14.06
CA PHE A 299 12.00 -1.74 -13.31
C PHE A 299 13.26 -0.90 -13.10
N MET A 300 14.45 -1.47 -13.28
CA MET A 300 15.72 -0.75 -13.15
C MET A 300 16.36 -0.45 -14.51
N ASN A 301 16.15 -1.30 -15.52
CA ASN A 301 16.61 -1.08 -16.90
C ASN A 301 15.52 -0.36 -17.72
N LEU A 302 15.51 0.98 -17.66
CA LEU A 302 14.44 1.81 -18.24
C LEU A 302 14.52 1.94 -19.77
N SER A 303 15.71 1.81 -20.34
CA SER A 303 15.93 1.69 -21.78
C SER A 303 17.35 1.15 -22.05
N LYS A 304 17.70 0.92 -23.32
CA LYS A 304 19.05 0.54 -23.75
C LYS A 304 20.16 1.44 -23.17
N TYR A 305 19.85 2.70 -22.87
CA TYR A 305 20.82 3.70 -22.44
C TYR A 305 20.58 4.20 -21.00
N LYS A 306 19.46 3.82 -20.37
CA LYS A 306 19.07 4.34 -19.05
C LYS A 306 18.88 3.22 -18.05
N ARG A 307 19.60 3.30 -16.92
CA ARG A 307 19.45 2.35 -15.81
C ARG A 307 19.47 3.04 -14.46
N LEU A 308 18.92 2.38 -13.45
CA LEU A 308 18.99 2.82 -12.06
C LEU A 308 20.09 2.06 -11.31
N GLU A 309 20.79 2.77 -10.44
CA GLU A 309 21.78 2.22 -9.51
C GLU A 309 21.40 2.65 -8.09
N VAL A 310 21.45 1.73 -7.13
CA VAL A 310 21.13 2.00 -5.73
C VAL A 310 22.41 1.92 -4.90
N ILE A 311 22.61 2.91 -4.02
CA ILE A 311 23.79 3.03 -3.17
C ILE A 311 23.36 3.15 -1.71
N GLY A 312 24.05 2.41 -0.86
CA GLY A 312 23.78 2.33 0.57
C GLY A 312 23.10 1.03 0.95
N GLU A 313 22.81 0.90 2.23
CA GLU A 313 22.29 -0.32 2.84
C GLU A 313 21.46 0.03 4.08
N LEU A 314 20.56 -0.88 4.46
CA LEU A 314 19.95 -0.83 5.79
C LEU A 314 21.00 -1.01 6.87
N SER A 315 20.90 -0.21 7.93
CA SER A 315 21.68 -0.37 9.16
C SER A 315 20.80 -0.91 10.28
N PHE A 316 21.28 -1.90 11.02
CA PHE A 316 20.62 -2.37 12.24
C PHE A 316 20.66 -1.30 13.34
N LEU A 317 19.62 -1.28 14.15
CA LEU A 317 19.45 -0.35 15.27
C LEU A 317 19.84 -0.96 16.62
#